data_AF-A0A813QZW8-F1
#
_entry.id   AF-A0A813QZW8-F1
#
_cell.length_a   1.000
_cell.length_b   1.000
_cell.length_c   1.000
_cell.angle_alpha   90.00
_cell.angle_beta   90.00
_cell.angle_gamma   90.00
#
_symmetry.space_group_name_H-M   'P 1'
#
loop_
_entity.id
_entity.type
_entity.pdbx_description
1 polymer ?
#
loop_
_entity_poly.entity_id
_entity_poly.type
_entity_poly.pdbx_seq_one_letter_code
_entity_poly.pdbx_strand_id
1 'polypeptide(L)'
;MTVLPDIKATPIRTIQSSRLSRTQSLPKLSEPNAIIERKPSSRKNEIRTSIPPQRTKTPKIKIVARHSLLKQRFPKTDGAKQYNFIWKPFVKEPYDYDYQWEPVLREDIRHQYDNYIPPEKIIASRPDDPYAMTTYFETEDRHYQNYTRHQQMKQAQWNRDHIEYTIYPYSKIDEREMYNKRIRSTLKEQMEQKTLSDKSILMEKNHETLMAIEQDRHDLEHDKQKQIARSKILLNVTANNKKLMENKWDYDNWNRKYQWHVDRSILMDDPINWSKTMT
;
A
#
# COMPACT_ATOMS: atom_id res chain seq x y z
N MET A 1 -63.99 12.76 23.40
CA MET A 1 -62.69 12.10 23.17
C MET A 1 -62.67 11.60 21.75
N THR A 2 -61.97 12.31 20.87
CA THR A 2 -61.82 12.00 19.44
C THR A 2 -60.33 12.07 19.14
N VAL A 3 -59.76 10.92 18.81
CA VAL A 3 -58.32 10.69 18.61
C VAL A 3 -58.01 10.92 17.12
N LEU A 4 -57.09 11.85 16.83
CA LEU A 4 -56.52 12.05 15.50
C LEU A 4 -55.36 11.04 15.29
N PRO A 5 -55.23 10.41 14.11
CA PRO A 5 -54.10 9.53 13.83
C PRO A 5 -52.88 10.27 13.26
N ASP A 6 -51.72 9.80 13.70
CA ASP A 6 -50.37 10.19 13.28
C ASP A 6 -50.10 10.00 11.78
N ILE A 7 -49.66 11.07 11.11
CA ILE A 7 -49.13 11.02 9.73
C ILE A 7 -47.60 10.98 9.81
N LYS A 8 -47.03 9.80 9.56
CA LYS A 8 -45.57 9.61 9.42
C LYS A 8 -45.11 10.13 8.06
N ALA A 9 -44.21 11.10 8.07
CA ALA A 9 -43.58 11.68 6.88
C ALA A 9 -42.65 10.67 6.20
N THR A 10 -42.81 10.48 4.88
CA THR A 10 -41.89 9.73 4.02
C THR A 10 -40.87 10.69 3.38
N PRO A 11 -39.58 10.33 3.29
CA PRO A 11 -38.57 11.20 2.67
C PRO A 11 -38.59 11.10 1.13
N ILE A 12 -38.62 12.27 0.48
CA ILE A 12 -38.57 12.46 -0.97
C ILE A 12 -37.16 12.16 -1.48
N ARG A 13 -37.02 11.17 -2.37
CA ARG A 13 -35.79 10.90 -3.14
C ARG A 13 -35.68 11.90 -4.30
N THR A 14 -34.71 12.80 -4.24
CA THR A 14 -34.28 13.61 -5.39
C THR A 14 -33.33 12.82 -6.29
N ILE A 15 -33.78 12.55 -7.52
CA ILE A 15 -32.99 12.00 -8.62
C ILE A 15 -32.24 13.15 -9.28
N GLN A 16 -30.91 13.17 -9.21
CA GLN A 16 -30.09 14.10 -10.00
C GLN A 16 -29.88 13.51 -11.40
N SER A 17 -30.48 14.15 -12.40
CA SER A 17 -30.32 13.87 -13.82
C SER A 17 -28.98 14.40 -14.36
N SER A 18 -28.37 13.61 -15.24
CA SER A 18 -27.16 13.91 -16.01
C SER A 18 -27.32 15.16 -16.90
N ARG A 19 -26.38 16.11 -16.76
CA ARG A 19 -26.17 17.20 -17.72
C ARG A 19 -25.10 16.80 -18.73
N LEU A 20 -25.53 16.55 -19.96
CA LEU A 20 -24.69 16.60 -21.16
C LEU A 20 -24.69 18.04 -21.69
N SER A 21 -23.52 18.58 -22.01
CA SER A 21 -23.34 19.76 -22.88
C SER A 21 -22.28 19.38 -23.91
N ARG A 22 -22.64 19.22 -25.18
CA ARG A 22 -22.89 20.24 -26.22
C ARG A 22 -21.58 20.74 -26.86
N THR A 23 -21.24 20.07 -27.96
CA THR A 23 -20.67 20.57 -29.24
C THR A 23 -19.54 21.61 -29.23
N GLN A 24 -18.42 21.25 -29.86
CA GLN A 24 -17.59 22.10 -30.76
C GLN A 24 -16.58 21.16 -31.48
N SER A 25 -16.83 20.81 -32.74
CA SER A 25 -16.27 21.41 -33.98
C SER A 25 -15.11 20.59 -34.56
N LEU A 26 -15.40 19.96 -35.71
CA LEU A 26 -14.48 19.29 -36.64
C LEU A 26 -13.48 20.27 -37.28
N PRO A 27 -12.41 19.73 -37.89
CA PRO A 27 -12.16 20.04 -39.30
C PRO A 27 -12.11 18.78 -40.16
N LYS A 28 -12.81 18.84 -41.29
CA LYS A 28 -12.69 17.94 -42.44
C LYS A 28 -11.36 18.21 -43.14
N LEU A 29 -10.72 17.17 -43.68
CA LEU A 29 -9.96 17.24 -44.94
C LEU A 29 -9.79 15.85 -45.59
N SER A 30 -10.41 15.73 -46.77
CA SER A 30 -10.06 14.91 -47.94
C SER A 30 -9.79 13.40 -47.81
N GLU A 31 -10.72 12.60 -48.36
CA GLU A 31 -10.37 11.39 -49.11
C GLU A 31 -9.83 11.77 -50.51
N PRO A 32 -9.18 10.86 -51.25
CA PRO A 32 -9.96 9.92 -52.08
C PRO A 32 -9.40 8.49 -52.18
N ASN A 33 -10.34 7.54 -52.27
CA ASN A 33 -10.35 6.36 -53.14
C ASN A 33 -9.05 5.57 -53.39
N ALA A 34 -8.99 4.36 -52.83
CA ALA A 34 -8.38 3.22 -53.51
C ALA A 34 -9.10 1.91 -53.13
N ILE A 35 -10.01 1.50 -54.02
CA ILE A 35 -10.49 0.13 -54.15
C ILE A 35 -9.28 -0.70 -54.60
N ILE A 36 -8.82 -1.65 -53.77
CA ILE A 36 -7.93 -2.71 -54.24
C ILE A 36 -8.56 -4.06 -53.87
N GLU A 37 -8.86 -4.78 -54.95
CA GLU A 37 -9.46 -6.09 -55.02
C GLU A 37 -8.65 -7.17 -54.30
N ARG A 38 -9.39 -8.16 -53.80
CA ARG A 38 -8.88 -9.43 -53.30
C ARG A 38 -8.25 -10.25 -54.44
N LYS A 39 -7.04 -10.78 -54.22
CA LYS A 39 -6.59 -12.04 -54.82
C LYS A 39 -6.04 -12.98 -53.73
N PRO A 40 -6.45 -14.26 -53.69
CA PRO A 40 -5.88 -15.23 -52.77
C PRO A 40 -4.60 -15.84 -53.38
N SER A 41 -3.43 -15.53 -52.80
CA SER A 41 -2.17 -16.18 -53.21
C SER A 41 -1.94 -17.46 -52.41
N SER A 42 -2.10 -18.59 -53.12
CA SER A 42 -1.22 -19.76 -53.12
C SER A 42 -0.36 -20.03 -51.87
N ARG A 43 -0.72 -21.13 -51.19
CA ARG A 43 0.12 -21.89 -50.27
C ARG A 43 1.50 -22.16 -50.88
N LYS A 44 2.56 -21.76 -50.19
CA LYS A 44 3.86 -22.42 -50.23
C LYS A 44 4.23 -22.88 -48.83
N ASN A 45 4.46 -24.18 -48.71
CA ASN A 45 4.97 -24.84 -47.52
C ASN A 45 6.40 -24.38 -47.28
N GLU A 46 6.60 -23.45 -46.35
CA GLU A 46 7.92 -23.21 -45.76
C GLU A 46 8.05 -24.10 -44.53
N ILE A 47 8.87 -25.14 -44.69
CA ILE A 47 9.35 -25.99 -43.60
C ILE A 47 10.21 -25.09 -42.71
N ARG A 48 9.60 -24.53 -41.66
CA ARG A 48 10.31 -23.88 -40.56
C ARG A 48 11.10 -24.94 -39.80
N THR A 49 12.40 -25.02 -40.07
CA THR A 49 13.36 -25.63 -39.15
C THR A 49 13.41 -24.78 -37.88
N SER A 50 12.70 -25.23 -36.85
CA SER A 50 12.74 -24.62 -35.52
C SER A 50 14.10 -24.87 -34.88
N ILE A 51 15.01 -23.91 -34.97
CA ILE A 51 16.17 -23.86 -34.09
C ILE A 51 15.64 -23.59 -32.67
N PRO A 52 15.87 -24.47 -31.68
CA PRO A 52 15.40 -24.23 -30.32
C PRO A 52 16.12 -23.00 -29.74
N PRO A 53 15.40 -22.07 -29.09
CA PRO A 53 16.03 -20.91 -28.48
C PRO A 53 16.97 -21.36 -27.35
N GLN A 54 18.25 -21.00 -27.46
CA GLN A 54 19.23 -21.20 -26.40
C GLN A 54 18.77 -20.44 -25.15
N ARG A 55 18.47 -21.17 -24.08
CA ARG A 55 18.14 -20.59 -22.78
C ARG A 55 19.37 -19.88 -22.23
N THR A 56 19.38 -18.56 -22.30
CA THR A 56 20.36 -17.74 -21.57
C THR A 56 20.18 -18.00 -20.08
N LYS A 57 21.23 -18.52 -19.44
CA LYS A 57 21.26 -18.76 -17.99
C LYS A 57 20.96 -17.44 -17.27
N THR A 58 19.86 -17.40 -16.53
CA THR A 58 19.51 -16.25 -15.69
C THR A 58 20.61 -16.02 -14.64
N PRO A 59 21.07 -14.78 -14.43
CA PRO A 59 22.09 -14.49 -13.42
C PRO A 59 21.55 -14.87 -12.03
N LYS A 60 22.31 -15.69 -11.29
CA LYS A 60 22.00 -16.03 -9.90
C LYS A 60 22.18 -14.78 -9.04
N ILE A 61 21.09 -14.16 -8.63
CA ILE A 61 21.10 -13.08 -7.64
C ILE A 61 21.39 -13.72 -6.27
N LYS A 62 22.60 -13.47 -5.74
CA LYS A 62 22.93 -13.77 -4.34
C LYS A 62 22.40 -12.63 -3.48
N ILE A 63 21.37 -12.88 -2.69
CA ILE A 63 20.90 -11.96 -1.67
C ILE A 63 21.86 -12.09 -0.48
N VAL A 64 22.76 -11.11 -0.33
CA VAL A 64 23.66 -11.01 0.83
C VAL A 64 22.98 -10.10 1.86
N ALA A 65 22.79 -10.61 3.08
CA ALA A 65 22.22 -9.84 4.18
C ALA A 65 23.10 -8.62 4.49
N ARG A 66 22.50 -7.42 4.52
CA ARG A 66 23.17 -6.11 4.74
C ARG A 66 24.07 -6.04 5.99
N HIS A 67 23.94 -6.95 6.95
CA HIS A 67 24.69 -6.91 8.20
C HIS A 67 26.18 -7.30 8.07
N SER A 68 26.60 -7.93 6.97
CA SER A 68 27.99 -8.40 6.81
C SER A 68 28.96 -7.35 6.26
N LEU A 69 28.45 -6.28 5.62
CA LEU A 69 29.29 -5.22 5.02
C LEU A 69 29.51 -4.01 5.94
N LEU A 70 28.82 -3.92 7.07
CA LEU A 70 28.92 -2.78 8.00
C LEU A 70 29.97 -2.95 9.10
N LYS A 71 30.54 -4.14 9.29
CA LYS A 71 31.53 -4.40 10.35
C LYS A 71 32.99 -4.12 9.95
N GLN A 72 33.26 -3.69 8.72
CA GLN A 72 34.64 -3.60 8.20
C GLN A 72 35.17 -2.18 8.01
N ARG A 73 34.45 -1.14 8.43
CA ARG A 73 34.89 0.25 8.24
C ARG A 73 34.58 1.16 9.41
N PHE A 74 35.15 0.92 10.59
CA PHE A 74 35.36 2.02 11.55
C PHE A 74 36.70 1.85 12.28
N PRO A 75 37.62 2.83 12.19
CA PRO A 75 38.81 2.84 13.02
C PRO A 75 38.43 3.06 14.49
N LYS A 76 39.16 2.39 15.39
CA LYS A 76 39.09 2.62 16.83
C LYS A 76 39.63 4.02 17.11
N THR A 77 38.83 4.87 17.75
CA THR A 77 39.32 6.09 18.39
C THR A 77 38.75 6.16 19.79
N ASP A 78 39.66 6.10 20.75
CA ASP A 78 39.46 6.42 22.14
C ASP A 78 39.07 7.90 22.31
N GLY A 79 38.20 8.17 23.29
CA GLY A 79 38.12 9.47 23.95
C GLY A 79 37.21 10.53 23.32
N ALA A 80 35.92 10.50 23.69
CA ALA A 80 35.16 11.74 23.90
C ALA A 80 33.90 11.44 24.74
N LYS A 81 33.93 11.89 25.99
CA LYS A 81 32.74 11.97 26.86
C LYS A 81 31.80 13.01 26.28
N GLN A 82 30.66 12.59 25.74
CA GLN A 82 29.50 13.46 25.54
C GLN A 82 28.26 12.71 26.01
N TYR A 83 27.64 13.25 27.06
CA TYR A 83 26.33 12.86 27.54
C TYR A 83 25.30 13.19 26.46
N ASN A 84 24.84 12.16 25.74
CA ASN A 84 23.61 12.22 24.97
C ASN A 84 22.57 11.40 25.71
N PHE A 85 21.61 12.11 26.32
CA PHE A 85 20.41 11.52 26.91
C PHE A 85 19.52 11.04 25.76
N ILE A 86 19.80 9.82 25.29
CA ILE A 86 18.99 9.13 24.29
C ILE A 86 17.81 8.52 25.05
N TRP A 87 16.61 9.00 24.75
CA TRP A 87 15.38 8.28 25.05
C TRP A 87 15.45 6.90 24.40
N LYS A 88 15.80 5.88 25.17
CA LYS A 88 15.63 4.49 24.76
C LYS A 88 14.12 4.21 24.78
N PRO A 89 13.49 3.77 23.67
CA PRO A 89 12.16 3.20 23.77
C PRO A 89 12.22 2.01 24.72
N PHE A 90 11.22 1.90 25.60
CA PHE A 90 11.09 0.84 26.59
C PHE A 90 10.82 -0.49 25.88
N VAL A 91 11.85 -1.09 25.29
CA VAL A 91 11.82 -2.46 24.82
C VAL A 91 12.17 -3.31 26.02
N LYS A 92 11.16 -4.01 26.55
CA LYS A 92 11.33 -5.01 27.60
C LYS A 92 12.20 -6.11 27.01
N GLU A 93 13.50 -6.13 27.33
CA GLU A 93 14.37 -7.24 26.97
C GLU A 93 13.78 -8.51 27.59
N PRO A 94 13.52 -9.57 26.80
CA PRO A 94 13.11 -10.85 27.37
C PRO A 94 14.25 -11.34 28.25
N TYR A 95 13.92 -11.76 29.47
CA TYR A 95 14.86 -12.34 30.41
C TYR A 95 15.63 -13.49 29.75
N ASP A 96 16.95 -13.34 29.59
CA ASP A 96 17.86 -14.43 29.23
C ASP A 96 17.90 -15.41 30.42
N TYR A 97 17.03 -16.41 30.36
CA TYR A 97 17.21 -17.62 31.14
C TYR A 97 18.15 -18.54 30.38
N ASP A 98 19.39 -18.67 30.85
CA ASP A 98 20.29 -19.74 30.44
C ASP A 98 19.74 -21.07 30.99
N TYR A 99 18.90 -21.73 30.20
CA TYR A 99 18.46 -23.09 30.49
C TYR A 99 19.64 -24.04 30.25
N GLN A 100 20.37 -24.38 31.31
CA GLN A 100 21.28 -25.51 31.33
C GLN A 100 20.46 -26.80 31.26
N TRP A 101 20.20 -27.27 30.04
CA TRP A 101 19.61 -28.59 29.83
C TRP A 101 20.70 -29.64 30.02
N GLU A 102 20.74 -30.29 31.18
CA GLU A 102 21.44 -31.56 31.29
C GLU A 102 20.80 -32.58 30.34
N PRO A 103 21.58 -33.39 29.62
CA PRO A 103 21.04 -34.41 28.74
C PRO A 103 20.34 -35.47 29.57
N VAL A 104 19.02 -35.35 29.71
CA VAL A 104 18.17 -36.41 30.25
C VAL A 104 18.31 -37.61 29.33
N LEU A 105 18.88 -38.70 29.86
CA LEU A 105 18.84 -40.02 29.24
C LEU A 105 17.36 -40.36 29.01
N ARG A 106 16.92 -40.25 27.76
CA ARG A 106 15.58 -40.69 27.36
C ARG A 106 15.59 -42.20 27.40
N GLU A 107 15.16 -42.78 28.51
CA GLU A 107 14.52 -44.08 28.44
C GLU A 107 13.37 -43.95 27.45
N ASP A 108 13.29 -44.85 26.46
CA ASP A 108 12.35 -44.76 25.35
C ASP A 108 10.90 -44.88 25.84
N ILE A 109 10.30 -43.75 26.22
CA ILE A 109 8.88 -43.60 26.54
C ILE A 109 8.00 -43.75 25.28
N ARG A 110 8.59 -44.00 24.11
CA ARG A 110 7.88 -44.09 22.82
C ARG A 110 6.83 -45.20 22.81
N HIS A 111 7.03 -46.27 23.58
CA HIS A 111 6.10 -47.40 23.62
C HIS A 111 4.91 -47.22 24.58
N GLN A 112 4.83 -46.12 25.34
CA GLN A 112 3.68 -45.86 26.21
C GLN A 112 2.51 -45.15 25.51
N TYR A 113 2.72 -44.64 24.29
CA TYR A 113 1.74 -43.81 23.58
C TYR A 113 1.12 -44.45 22.35
N ASP A 114 1.54 -45.66 21.95
CA ASP A 114 0.99 -46.34 20.78
C ASP A 114 -0.52 -46.69 20.96
N ASN A 115 -1.03 -46.72 22.19
CA ASN A 115 -2.45 -46.93 22.52
C ASN A 115 -3.15 -45.70 23.12
N TYR A 116 -2.52 -44.52 23.10
CA TYR A 116 -3.16 -43.32 23.64
C TYR A 116 -4.15 -42.74 22.62
N ILE A 117 -5.44 -42.96 22.88
CA ILE A 117 -6.52 -42.23 22.22
C ILE A 117 -6.69 -40.92 22.99
N PRO A 118 -6.28 -39.76 22.44
CA PRO A 118 -6.50 -38.49 23.12
C PRO A 118 -8.00 -38.27 23.31
N PRO A 119 -8.45 -37.80 24.49
CA PRO A 119 -9.86 -37.46 24.70
C PRO A 119 -10.26 -36.35 23.72
N GLU A 120 -11.47 -36.46 23.15
CA GLU A 120 -11.99 -35.43 22.26
C GLU A 120 -12.01 -34.08 22.97
N LYS A 121 -11.43 -33.08 22.30
CA LYS A 121 -11.28 -31.74 22.84
C LYS A 121 -12.66 -31.09 22.89
N ILE A 122 -13.21 -30.90 24.10
CA ILE A 122 -14.50 -30.22 24.29
C ILE A 122 -14.32 -28.74 23.88
N ILE A 123 -14.84 -28.37 22.72
CA ILE A 123 -14.88 -26.97 22.26
C ILE A 123 -16.12 -26.34 22.87
N ALA A 124 -15.96 -25.63 24.00
CA ALA A 124 -17.06 -25.07 24.79
C ALA A 124 -17.98 -24.06 24.06
N SER A 125 -17.67 -23.67 22.82
CA SER A 125 -18.45 -22.73 22.00
C SER A 125 -19.20 -23.35 20.84
N ARG A 126 -19.04 -24.66 20.60
CA ARG A 126 -19.86 -25.35 19.60
C ARG A 126 -21.06 -25.94 20.34
N PRO A 127 -22.30 -25.51 20.08
CA PRO A 127 -23.45 -26.28 20.56
C PRO A 127 -23.26 -27.72 20.08
N ASP A 128 -23.51 -28.69 20.95
CA ASP A 128 -23.53 -30.10 20.55
C ASP A 128 -24.36 -30.20 19.28
N ASP A 129 -23.83 -30.88 18.25
CA ASP A 129 -24.61 -31.14 17.04
C ASP A 129 -25.95 -31.73 17.53
N PRO A 130 -27.10 -31.15 17.14
CA PRO A 130 -28.38 -31.52 17.73
C PRO A 130 -28.47 -33.03 17.62
N TYR A 131 -28.59 -33.72 18.78
CA TYR A 131 -28.67 -35.17 18.85
C TYR A 131 -29.64 -35.57 17.75
N ALA A 132 -29.16 -36.27 16.72
CA ALA A 132 -29.97 -36.52 15.52
C ALA A 132 -31.22 -37.22 16.01
N MET A 133 -32.32 -36.46 16.11
CA MET A 133 -33.51 -36.93 16.78
C MET A 133 -33.95 -38.09 15.92
N THR A 134 -33.77 -39.30 16.45
CA THR A 134 -34.07 -40.46 15.65
C THR A 134 -35.57 -40.38 15.39
N THR A 135 -35.87 -40.56 14.13
CA THR A 135 -37.18 -40.56 13.49
C THR A 135 -38.31 -41.14 14.39
N TYR A 136 -38.00 -42.09 15.25
CA TYR A 136 -38.87 -42.70 16.27
C TYR A 136 -39.67 -41.75 17.19
N PHE A 137 -39.31 -40.47 17.35
CA PHE A 137 -40.07 -39.50 18.17
C PHE A 137 -41.01 -38.59 17.38
N GLU A 138 -41.03 -38.67 16.04
CA GLU A 138 -41.94 -37.88 15.21
C GLU A 138 -43.32 -38.55 15.11
N THR A 139 -44.39 -37.75 15.09
CA THR A 139 -45.75 -38.25 14.76
C THR A 139 -45.75 -38.79 13.33
N GLU A 140 -46.46 -39.90 13.07
CA GLU A 140 -46.48 -40.61 11.77
C GLU A 140 -46.64 -39.66 10.57
N ASP A 141 -47.49 -38.64 10.69
CA ASP A 141 -47.73 -37.64 9.63
C ASP A 141 -46.49 -36.77 9.31
N ARG A 142 -45.77 -36.28 10.33
CA ARG A 142 -44.54 -35.50 10.12
C ARG A 142 -43.45 -36.35 9.50
N HIS A 143 -43.41 -37.60 9.94
CA HIS A 143 -42.48 -38.59 9.50
C HIS A 143 -42.64 -38.91 8.00
N TYR A 144 -43.88 -39.04 7.55
CA TYR A 144 -44.24 -39.21 6.14
C TYR A 144 -43.87 -37.97 5.30
N GLN A 145 -44.13 -36.75 5.81
CA GLN A 145 -43.75 -35.51 5.12
C GLN A 145 -42.23 -35.34 4.99
N ASN A 146 -41.47 -35.70 6.02
CA ASN A 146 -40.01 -35.67 5.98
C ASN A 146 -39.45 -36.72 5.01
N TYR A 147 -40.01 -37.93 5.01
CA TYR A 147 -39.64 -38.99 4.08
C TYR A 147 -39.92 -38.59 2.62
N THR A 148 -41.12 -38.07 2.33
CA THR A 148 -41.49 -37.62 0.98
C THR A 148 -40.60 -36.47 0.50
N ARG A 149 -40.34 -35.46 1.35
CA ARG A 149 -39.38 -34.38 1.05
C ARG A 149 -37.99 -34.94 0.74
N HIS A 150 -37.49 -35.87 1.55
CA HIS A 150 -36.18 -36.48 1.34
C HIS A 150 -36.08 -37.20 -0.01
N GLN A 151 -37.11 -37.96 -0.37
CA GLN A 151 -37.16 -38.64 -1.67
C GLN A 151 -37.22 -37.64 -2.83
N GLN A 152 -38.01 -36.57 -2.71
CA GLN A 152 -38.07 -35.51 -3.71
C GLN A 152 -36.72 -34.81 -3.88
N MET A 153 -36.01 -34.51 -2.78
CA MET A 153 -34.68 -33.92 -2.84
C MET A 153 -33.67 -34.85 -3.53
N LYS A 154 -33.69 -36.14 -3.19
CA LYS A 154 -32.86 -37.15 -3.85
C LYS A 154 -33.14 -37.24 -5.34
N GLN A 155 -34.42 -37.25 -5.72
CA GLN A 155 -34.83 -37.31 -7.12
C GLN A 155 -34.42 -36.04 -7.89
N ALA A 156 -34.59 -34.86 -7.27
CA ALA A 156 -34.16 -33.60 -7.86
C ALA A 156 -32.64 -33.55 -8.05
N GLN A 157 -31.87 -34.03 -7.07
CA GLN A 157 -30.42 -34.13 -7.17
C GLN A 157 -30.01 -35.11 -8.27
N TRP A 158 -30.60 -36.30 -8.30
CA TRP A 158 -30.34 -37.29 -9.35
C TRP A 158 -30.66 -36.74 -10.75
N ASN A 159 -31.79 -36.03 -10.92
CA ASN A 159 -32.14 -35.40 -12.17
C ASN A 159 -31.12 -34.33 -12.59
N ARG A 160 -30.66 -33.50 -11.64
CA ARG A 160 -29.65 -32.49 -11.90
C ARG A 160 -28.34 -33.12 -12.37
N ASP A 161 -27.86 -34.11 -11.64
CA ASP A 161 -26.61 -34.81 -11.95
C ASP A 161 -26.73 -35.55 -13.29
N HIS A 162 -27.87 -36.20 -13.53
CA HIS A 162 -28.14 -36.88 -14.78
C HIS A 162 -28.11 -35.91 -15.98
N ILE A 163 -28.75 -34.74 -15.86
CA ILE A 163 -28.69 -33.70 -16.90
C ILE A 163 -27.25 -33.25 -17.12
N GLU A 164 -26.49 -33.00 -16.06
CA GLU A 164 -25.10 -32.54 -16.16
C GLU A 164 -24.17 -33.54 -16.88
N TYR A 165 -24.28 -34.83 -16.55
CA TYR A 165 -23.43 -35.88 -17.14
C TYR A 165 -23.86 -36.33 -18.54
N THR A 166 -25.15 -36.22 -18.89
CA THR A 166 -25.67 -36.71 -20.18
C THR A 166 -25.43 -35.75 -21.35
N ILE A 167 -25.23 -34.46 -21.07
CA ILE A 167 -25.16 -33.40 -22.09
C ILE A 167 -24.05 -33.60 -23.12
N TYR A 168 -22.96 -34.34 -22.84
CA TYR A 168 -21.83 -34.42 -23.77
C TYR A 168 -21.84 -35.65 -24.70
N PRO A 169 -21.85 -36.91 -24.20
CA PRO A 169 -21.73 -38.07 -25.07
C PRO A 169 -23.08 -38.55 -25.62
N TYR A 170 -24.18 -38.38 -24.88
CA TYR A 170 -25.47 -39.04 -25.15
C TYR A 170 -26.61 -38.07 -25.51
N SER A 171 -26.32 -36.77 -25.58
CA SER A 171 -27.31 -35.74 -25.94
C SER A 171 -27.61 -35.69 -27.43
N LYS A 172 -28.79 -35.14 -27.75
CA LYS A 172 -29.15 -34.79 -29.12
C LYS A 172 -28.25 -33.66 -29.62
N ILE A 173 -28.08 -33.59 -30.94
CA ILE A 173 -27.20 -32.59 -31.59
C ILE A 173 -27.61 -31.15 -31.19
N ASP A 174 -28.91 -30.87 -31.14
CA ASP A 174 -29.44 -29.54 -30.79
C ASP A 174 -29.10 -29.13 -29.34
N GLU A 175 -29.22 -30.07 -28.40
CA GLU A 175 -28.92 -29.86 -26.97
C GLU A 175 -27.42 -29.59 -26.77
N ARG A 176 -26.57 -30.34 -27.48
CA ARG A 176 -25.12 -30.16 -27.48
C ARG A 176 -24.72 -28.80 -28.03
N GLU A 177 -25.38 -28.34 -29.10
CA GLU A 177 -25.13 -27.02 -29.66
C GLU A 177 -25.53 -25.91 -28.69
N MET A 178 -26.71 -26.01 -28.05
CA MET A 178 -27.16 -25.05 -27.04
C MET A 178 -26.19 -24.96 -25.86
N TYR A 179 -25.68 -26.11 -25.38
CA TYR A 179 -24.66 -26.16 -24.34
C TYR A 179 -23.35 -25.48 -24.77
N ASN A 180 -22.83 -25.81 -25.95
CA ASN A 180 -21.62 -25.19 -26.50
C ASN A 180 -21.79 -23.68 -26.74
N LYS A 181 -22.99 -23.24 -27.15
CA LYS A 181 -23.34 -21.82 -27.28
C LYS A 181 -23.31 -21.13 -25.91
N ARG A 182 -23.86 -21.76 -24.87
CA ARG A 182 -23.81 -21.25 -23.49
C ARG A 182 -22.37 -21.10 -23.02
N ILE A 183 -21.52 -22.12 -23.17
CA ILE A 183 -20.10 -22.05 -22.80
C ILE A 183 -19.40 -20.91 -23.52
N ARG A 184 -19.57 -20.80 -24.84
CA ARG A 184 -18.97 -19.71 -25.63
C ARG A 184 -19.43 -18.34 -25.15
N SER A 185 -20.71 -18.19 -24.81
CA SER A 185 -21.27 -16.95 -24.25
C SER A 185 -20.63 -16.62 -22.90
N THR A 186 -20.57 -17.58 -21.98
CA THR A 186 -19.96 -17.38 -20.65
C THR A 186 -18.47 -17.03 -20.76
N LEU A 187 -17.73 -17.71 -21.65
CA LEU A 187 -16.32 -17.40 -21.89
C LEU A 187 -16.13 -15.98 -22.45
N LYS A 188 -16.99 -15.58 -23.39
CA LYS A 188 -16.96 -14.22 -23.94
C LYS A 188 -17.21 -13.17 -22.85
N GLU A 189 -18.19 -13.39 -21.99
CA GLU A 189 -18.50 -12.52 -20.86
C GLU A 189 -17.33 -12.45 -19.87
N GLN A 190 -16.72 -13.59 -19.51
CA GLN A 190 -15.54 -13.64 -18.65
C GLN A 190 -14.36 -12.87 -19.25
N MET A 191 -14.13 -12.99 -20.56
CA MET A 191 -13.09 -12.23 -21.25
C MET A 191 -13.37 -10.73 -21.21
N GLU A 192 -14.61 -10.32 -21.46
CA GLU A 192 -15.01 -8.91 -21.40
C GLU A 192 -14.84 -8.33 -19.99
N GLN A 193 -15.34 -9.02 -18.97
CA GLN A 193 -15.18 -8.64 -17.56
C GLN A 193 -13.70 -8.49 -17.19
N LYS A 194 -12.85 -9.44 -17.62
CA LYS A 194 -11.40 -9.38 -17.39
C LYS A 194 -10.80 -8.13 -18.06
N THR A 195 -11.14 -7.86 -19.32
CA THR A 195 -10.61 -6.66 -20.01
C THR A 195 -11.05 -5.36 -19.36
N LEU A 196 -12.29 -5.29 -18.85
CA LEU A 196 -12.78 -4.13 -18.11
C LEU A 196 -12.04 -3.95 -16.78
N SER A 197 -11.81 -5.04 -16.04
CA SER A 197 -11.01 -5.04 -14.81
C SER A 197 -9.57 -4.59 -15.07
N ASP A 198 -8.92 -5.12 -16.12
CA ASP A 198 -7.55 -4.73 -16.45
C ASP A 198 -7.47 -3.23 -16.82
N LYS A 199 -8.49 -2.73 -17.53
CA LYS A 199 -8.61 -1.31 -17.87
C LYS A 199 -8.82 -0.43 -16.64
N SER A 200 -9.65 -0.85 -15.69
CA SER A 200 -9.86 -0.08 -14.45
C SER A 200 -8.59 -0.02 -13.60
N ILE A 201 -7.89 -1.15 -13.46
CA ILE A 201 -6.60 -1.21 -12.74
C ILE A 201 -5.57 -0.30 -13.41
N LEU A 202 -5.52 -0.27 -14.75
CA LEU A 202 -4.61 0.62 -15.47
C LEU A 202 -4.96 2.10 -15.25
N MET A 203 -6.25 2.45 -15.25
CA MET A 203 -6.70 3.81 -14.98
C MET A 203 -6.37 4.24 -13.54
N GLU A 204 -6.57 3.36 -12.56
CA GLU A 204 -6.21 3.61 -11.16
C GLU A 204 -4.72 3.84 -11.00
N LYS A 205 -3.88 2.95 -11.55
CA LYS A 205 -2.41 3.13 -11.52
C LYS A 205 -1.98 4.42 -12.20
N ASN A 206 -2.57 4.77 -13.33
CA ASN A 206 -2.27 6.03 -13.99
C ASN A 206 -2.64 7.23 -13.09
N HIS A 207 -3.80 7.19 -12.45
CA HIS A 207 -4.21 8.21 -11.50
C HIS A 207 -3.25 8.33 -10.31
N GLU A 208 -2.87 7.20 -9.69
CA GLU A 208 -1.88 7.17 -8.61
C GLU A 208 -0.53 7.79 -9.05
N THR A 209 -0.05 7.46 -10.25
CA THR A 209 1.20 8.04 -10.77
C THR A 209 1.10 9.54 -11.00
N LEU A 210 -0.04 10.04 -11.48
CA LEU A 210 -0.25 11.48 -11.64
C LEU A 210 -0.29 12.20 -10.29
N MET A 211 -0.92 11.60 -9.28
CA MET A 211 -0.93 12.15 -7.92
C MET A 211 0.49 12.18 -7.31
N ALA A 212 1.28 11.13 -7.52
CA ALA A 212 2.67 11.09 -7.06
C ALA A 212 3.52 12.19 -7.73
N ILE A 213 3.37 12.38 -9.04
CA ILE A 213 4.07 13.45 -9.77
C ILE A 213 3.68 14.83 -9.23
N GLU A 214 2.40 15.07 -8.97
CA GLU A 214 1.93 16.36 -8.47
C GLU A 214 2.46 16.63 -7.05
N GLN A 215 2.49 15.60 -6.20
CA GLN A 215 3.09 15.69 -4.88
C GLN A 215 4.59 16.03 -4.95
N ASP A 216 5.34 15.36 -5.81
CA ASP A 216 6.77 15.64 -6.02
C ASP A 216 6.99 17.09 -6.48
N ARG A 217 6.13 17.61 -7.35
CA ARG A 217 6.20 19.03 -7.79
C ARG A 217 5.95 19.99 -6.65
N HIS A 218 4.97 19.69 -5.80
CA HIS A 218 4.68 20.50 -4.62
C HIS A 218 5.86 20.51 -3.64
N ASP A 219 6.46 19.35 -3.39
CA ASP A 219 7.59 19.22 -2.47
C ASP A 219 8.84 19.97 -2.99
N LEU A 220 9.11 19.91 -4.29
CA LEU A 220 10.19 20.69 -4.91
C LEU A 220 9.98 22.20 -4.77
N GLU A 221 8.75 22.68 -4.99
CA GLU A 221 8.43 24.10 -4.84
C GLU A 221 8.55 24.55 -3.37
N HIS A 222 8.10 23.72 -2.44
CA HIS A 222 8.23 23.98 -1.01
C HIS A 222 9.71 24.02 -0.56
N ASP A 223 10.55 23.13 -1.05
CA ASP A 223 11.98 23.13 -0.75
C ASP A 223 12.68 24.36 -1.33
N LYS A 224 12.30 24.77 -2.55
CA LYS A 224 12.78 26.02 -3.15
C LYS A 224 12.38 27.23 -2.31
N GLN A 225 11.13 27.28 -1.83
CA GLN A 225 10.67 28.36 -0.95
C GLN A 225 11.42 28.39 0.38
N LYS A 226 11.68 27.23 0.99
CA LYS A 226 12.53 27.11 2.19
C LYS A 226 13.94 27.61 1.94
N GLN A 227 14.53 27.28 0.79
CA GLN A 227 15.87 27.74 0.43
C GLN A 227 15.92 29.27 0.30
N ILE A 228 14.91 29.86 -0.36
CA ILE A 228 14.77 31.32 -0.49
C ILE A 228 14.56 31.98 0.88
N ALA A 229 13.72 31.40 1.74
CA ALA A 229 13.50 31.92 3.09
C ALA A 229 14.80 31.89 3.92
N ARG A 230 15.54 30.78 3.85
CA ARG A 230 16.83 30.62 4.52
C ARG A 230 17.85 31.65 4.03
N SER A 231 17.96 31.86 2.71
CA SER A 231 18.90 32.84 2.17
C SER A 231 18.54 34.27 2.59
N LYS A 232 17.24 34.62 2.59
CA LYS A 232 16.76 35.91 3.11
C LYS A 232 17.13 36.13 4.58
N ILE A 233 16.96 35.11 5.42
CA ILE A 233 17.34 35.17 6.84
C ILE A 233 18.84 35.42 6.97
N LEU A 234 19.67 34.67 6.24
CA LEU A 234 21.12 34.84 6.29
C LEU A 234 21.55 36.24 5.82
N LEU A 235 20.97 36.75 4.74
CA LEU A 235 21.24 38.12 4.27
C LEU A 235 20.84 39.19 5.30
N ASN A 236 19.73 38.99 6.00
CA ASN A 236 19.31 39.89 7.07
C ASN A 236 20.30 39.86 8.25
N VAL A 237 20.73 38.66 8.66
CA VAL A 237 21.73 38.50 9.72
C VAL A 237 23.06 39.16 9.34
N THR A 238 23.54 38.98 8.10
CA THR A 238 24.78 39.63 7.66
C THR A 238 24.66 41.15 7.61
N ALA A 239 23.53 41.68 7.13
CA ALA A 239 23.25 43.12 7.12
C ALA A 239 23.22 43.70 8.55
N ASN A 240 22.55 43.03 9.49
CA ASN A 240 22.49 43.47 10.88
C ASN A 240 23.86 43.42 11.56
N ASN A 241 24.64 42.37 11.31
CA ASN A 241 26.01 42.27 11.83
C ASN A 241 26.90 43.40 11.29
N LYS A 242 26.78 43.73 10.00
CA LYS A 242 27.49 44.87 9.40
C LYS A 242 27.11 46.18 10.08
N LYS A 243 25.81 46.45 10.25
CA LYS A 243 25.31 47.65 10.94
C LYS A 243 25.82 47.74 12.37
N LEU A 244 25.86 46.62 13.10
CA LEU A 244 26.39 46.56 14.46
C LEU A 244 27.88 46.93 14.49
N MET A 245 28.67 46.41 13.54
CA MET A 245 30.10 46.72 13.42
C MET A 245 30.34 48.19 13.06
N GLU A 246 29.54 48.76 12.16
CA GLU A 246 29.59 50.19 11.81
C GLU A 246 29.27 51.06 13.02
N ASN A 247 28.18 50.77 13.74
CA ASN A 247 27.82 51.48 14.97
C ASN A 247 28.92 51.38 16.05
N LYS A 248 29.53 50.20 16.21
CA LYS A 248 30.63 50.01 17.15
C LYS A 248 31.85 50.85 16.74
N TRP A 249 32.19 50.87 15.46
CA TRP A 249 33.29 51.67 14.94
C TRP A 249 33.05 53.16 15.12
N ASP A 250 31.83 53.64 14.86
CA ASP A 250 31.43 55.04 15.08
C ASP A 250 31.54 55.42 16.57
N TYR A 251 31.08 54.54 17.46
CA TYR A 251 31.19 54.72 18.91
C TYR A 251 32.65 54.77 19.37
N ASP A 252 33.48 53.82 18.93
CA ASP A 252 34.91 53.77 19.27
C ASP A 252 35.64 55.02 18.74
N ASN A 253 35.29 55.49 17.54
CA ASN A 253 35.85 56.71 16.96
C ASN A 253 35.41 57.97 17.72
N TRP A 254 34.13 58.05 18.10
CA TRP A 254 33.61 59.14 18.93
C TRP A 254 34.28 59.14 20.31
N ASN A 255 34.37 57.99 20.97
CA ASN A 255 35.02 57.85 22.27
C ASN A 255 36.50 58.25 22.18
N ARG A 256 37.21 57.86 21.12
CA ARG A 256 38.59 58.31 20.88
C ARG A 256 38.66 59.83 20.78
N LYS A 257 37.81 60.48 19.98
CA LYS A 257 37.79 61.95 19.89
C LYS A 257 37.48 62.60 21.24
N TYR A 258 36.53 62.05 21.99
CA TYR A 258 36.18 62.52 23.31
C TYR A 258 37.37 62.42 24.28
N GLN A 259 38.05 61.27 24.34
CA GLN A 259 39.26 61.10 25.16
C GLN A 259 40.33 62.12 24.75
N TRP A 260 40.58 62.32 23.45
CA TRP A 260 41.54 63.32 22.98
C TRP A 260 41.18 64.74 23.43
N HIS A 261 39.89 65.09 23.48
CA HIS A 261 39.45 66.38 24.00
C HIS A 261 39.65 66.50 25.51
N VAL A 262 39.32 65.45 26.27
CA VAL A 262 39.55 65.40 27.73
C VAL A 262 41.05 65.51 28.03
N ASP A 263 41.87 64.72 27.35
CA ASP A 263 43.32 64.74 27.44
C ASP A 263 43.89 66.13 27.14
N ARG A 264 43.40 66.76 26.07
CA ARG A 264 43.75 68.14 25.71
C ARG A 264 43.40 69.13 26.81
N SER A 265 42.21 69.02 27.43
CA SER A 265 41.81 69.90 28.52
C SER A 265 42.69 69.72 29.76
N ILE A 266 43.00 68.48 30.14
CA ILE A 266 43.88 68.18 31.28
C ILE A 266 45.28 68.78 31.06
N LEU A 267 45.83 68.68 29.83
CA LEU A 267 47.11 69.31 29.46
C LEU A 267 47.10 70.84 29.57
N MET A 268 45.95 71.49 29.36
CA MET A 268 45.84 72.95 29.52
C MET A 268 45.84 73.36 30.98
N ASP A 269 45.24 72.54 31.85
CA ASP A 269 45.16 72.81 33.28
C ASP A 269 46.47 72.44 34.01
N ASP A 270 47.10 71.31 33.68
CA ASP A 270 48.35 70.81 34.29
C ASP A 270 49.38 70.35 33.22
N PRO A 271 50.22 71.26 32.70
CA PRO A 271 51.06 70.99 31.53
C PRO A 271 52.22 70.01 31.76
N ILE A 272 52.58 69.72 33.02
CA ILE A 272 53.73 68.85 33.35
C ILE A 272 53.28 67.39 33.64
N ASN A 273 51.97 67.12 33.77
CA ASN A 273 51.39 65.79 33.99
C ASN A 273 52.14 64.95 35.05
N TRP A 274 52.24 65.48 36.27
CA TRP A 274 52.98 64.81 37.36
C TRP A 274 52.36 63.48 37.80
N SER A 275 51.06 63.26 37.55
CA SER A 275 50.32 62.05 37.95
C SER A 275 50.37 60.90 36.94
N LYS A 276 50.92 61.10 35.72
CA LYS A 276 50.91 60.13 34.62
C LYS A 276 49.52 59.52 34.33
N THR A 277 48.47 60.30 34.50
CA THR A 277 47.09 59.83 34.31
C THR A 277 46.63 59.84 32.86
N MET A 278 47.47 60.40 31.97
CA MET A 278 47.27 60.33 30.53
C MET A 278 47.91 59.05 29.97
N THR A 279 47.10 58.23 29.31
CA THR A 279 47.49 56.97 28.64
C THR A 279 47.39 57.08 27.14
#